data_AF-A0A350M4Y2-F1
#
_entry.id   AF-A0A350M4Y2-F1
#
_cell.length_a   1.000
_cell.length_b   1.000
_cell.length_c   1.000
_cell.angle_alpha   90.00
_cell.angle_beta   90.00
_cell.angle_gamma   90.00
#
_symmetry.space_group_name_H-M   'P 1'
#
loop_
_entity.id
_entity.type
_entity.pdbx_description
1 polymer ?
#
loop_
_entity_poly.entity_id
_entity_poly.type
_entity_poly.pdbx_seq_one_letter_code
_entity_poly.pdbx_strand_id
1 'polypeptide(L)'
;MLLSMGCKSFEPTLLNPDGTVFNPKLPSMEAVVENNLVAIVNSGGQTIGANPQDVRTYFDREVKELMTDPYNDKAGVLLLNVNTIENKHQFIGYMMASVYTISLFNVLGGPYSVSKSSVEVEIEVLNKNNRLIGSYRGNGSAKLHQGYYSKTNYNQVDQQRISYLKAVKNAVQDAKSKLIPDLDRLISELDN
;
A
#
# COMPACT_ATOMS: atom_id res chain seq x y z
N MET A 1 -10.16 -21.81 29.61
CA MET A 1 -10.41 -21.32 28.25
C MET A 1 -9.07 -20.81 27.71
N LEU A 2 -8.35 -21.67 26.97
CA LEU A 2 -7.04 -21.35 26.41
C LEU A 2 -7.24 -20.32 25.28
N LEU A 3 -6.98 -19.05 25.56
CA LEU A 3 -6.88 -18.02 24.54
C LEU A 3 -5.64 -18.34 23.71
N SER A 4 -5.84 -18.91 22.53
CA SER A 4 -4.83 -18.97 21.48
C SER A 4 -4.41 -17.55 21.13
N MET A 5 -3.34 -17.07 21.78
CA MET A 5 -2.57 -15.91 21.37
C MET A 5 -1.83 -16.26 20.06
N GLY A 6 -2.58 -16.59 19.00
CA GLY A 6 -2.05 -16.86 17.68
C GLY A 6 -1.71 -15.53 17.02
N CYS A 7 -0.45 -15.35 16.64
CA CYS A 7 -0.10 -14.30 15.68
C CYS A 7 -0.95 -14.50 14.42
N LYS A 8 -1.67 -13.47 14.00
CA LYS A 8 -2.38 -13.48 12.72
C LYS A 8 -1.37 -13.52 11.58
N SER A 9 -1.66 -14.31 10.56
CA SER A 9 -0.99 -14.23 9.27
C SER A 9 -1.63 -13.17 8.39
N PHE A 10 -0.93 -12.76 7.32
CA PHE A 10 -1.47 -11.86 6.30
C PHE A 10 -2.89 -12.25 5.83
N GLU A 11 -3.82 -11.29 5.86
CA GLU A 11 -5.21 -11.46 5.40
C GLU A 11 -5.32 -10.99 3.92
N PRO A 12 -5.70 -11.86 2.96
CA PRO A 12 -5.75 -11.51 1.52
C PRO A 12 -6.74 -10.39 1.18
N THR A 13 -7.74 -10.16 2.03
CA THR A 13 -8.73 -9.08 1.90
C THR A 13 -8.11 -7.69 1.90
N LEU A 14 -6.89 -7.54 2.45
CA LEU A 14 -6.15 -6.28 2.44
C LEU A 14 -5.78 -5.81 1.02
N LEU A 15 -5.73 -6.75 0.06
CA LEU A 15 -5.46 -6.49 -1.36
C LEU A 15 -6.71 -6.03 -2.13
N ASN A 16 -7.89 -6.00 -1.50
CA ASN A 16 -9.07 -5.51 -2.16
C ASN A 16 -9.01 -3.98 -2.28
N PRO A 17 -9.45 -3.43 -3.43
CA PRO A 17 -9.48 -2.00 -3.64
C PRO A 17 -10.47 -1.34 -2.68
N ASP A 18 -10.10 -0.16 -2.19
CA ASP A 18 -10.88 0.63 -1.26
C ASP A 18 -10.86 2.09 -1.67
N GLY A 19 -11.98 2.59 -2.20
CA GLY A 19 -12.03 3.98 -2.63
C GLY A 19 -13.25 4.29 -3.48
N THR A 20 -13.26 5.51 -4.00
CA THR A 20 -14.30 5.96 -4.91
C THR A 20 -14.04 5.43 -6.33
N VAL A 21 -15.13 5.01 -6.97
CA VAL A 21 -15.17 4.66 -8.40
C VAL A 21 -15.05 5.95 -9.21
N PHE A 22 -14.24 5.93 -10.26
CA PHE A 22 -14.15 7.05 -11.20
C PHE A 22 -15.46 7.24 -11.96
N ASN A 23 -15.90 8.49 -12.06
CA ASN A 23 -17.07 8.87 -12.82
C ASN A 23 -16.81 10.21 -13.51
N PRO A 24 -16.52 10.23 -14.82
CA PRO A 24 -16.50 9.09 -15.76
C PRO A 24 -15.32 8.12 -15.52
N LYS A 25 -15.48 6.84 -15.90
CA LYS A 25 -14.37 5.87 -15.90
C LYS A 25 -13.42 6.15 -17.06
N LEU A 26 -12.14 5.85 -16.85
CA LEU A 26 -11.17 5.84 -17.95
C LEU A 26 -11.48 4.68 -18.92
N PRO A 27 -11.11 4.82 -20.21
CA PRO A 27 -11.09 3.69 -21.14
C PRO A 27 -10.25 2.52 -20.61
N SER A 28 -10.33 1.36 -21.25
CA SER A 28 -9.56 0.17 -20.81
C SER A 28 -8.06 0.47 -20.78
N MET A 29 -7.42 0.38 -19.61
CA MET A 29 -5.97 0.61 -19.48
C MET A 29 -5.28 -0.64 -18.94
N GLU A 30 -4.03 -0.83 -19.33
CA GLU A 30 -3.16 -1.82 -18.71
C GLU A 30 -2.50 -1.26 -17.44
N ALA A 31 -2.63 -1.98 -16.32
CA ALA A 31 -1.98 -1.62 -15.06
C ALA A 31 -0.56 -2.22 -15.01
N VAL A 32 0.44 -1.35 -14.94
CA VAL A 32 1.86 -1.71 -14.78
C VAL A 32 2.37 -1.11 -13.48
N VAL A 33 3.13 -1.88 -12.72
CA VAL A 33 3.83 -1.37 -11.53
C VAL A 33 5.32 -1.44 -11.80
N GLU A 34 5.96 -0.27 -11.88
CA GLU A 34 7.40 -0.16 -11.93
C GLU A 34 7.93 -0.10 -10.49
N ASN A 35 8.51 -1.23 -10.07
CA ASN A 35 9.06 -1.35 -8.74
C ASN A 35 10.53 -0.94 -8.73
N ASN A 36 10.76 0.35 -8.47
CA ASN A 36 12.05 0.82 -7.92
C ASN A 36 12.13 0.52 -6.41
N LEU A 37 11.80 -0.72 -6.03
CA LEU A 37 11.87 -1.16 -4.65
C LEU A 37 13.34 -1.18 -4.24
N VAL A 38 13.76 -0.14 -3.52
CA VAL A 38 14.88 -0.25 -2.60
C VAL A 38 14.52 -1.39 -1.66
N ALA A 39 15.10 -2.55 -1.89
CA ALA A 39 14.92 -3.71 -1.02
C ALA A 39 15.34 -3.28 0.38
N ILE A 40 14.37 -3.08 1.27
CA ILE A 40 14.68 -2.83 2.68
C ILE A 40 15.11 -4.19 3.21
N VAL A 41 16.40 -4.40 3.38
CA VAL A 41 16.94 -5.66 3.88
C VAL A 41 17.15 -5.52 5.39
N ASN A 42 16.72 -6.48 6.20
CA ASN A 42 17.14 -6.52 7.61
C ASN A 42 18.64 -6.78 7.70
N SER A 43 19.18 -6.57 8.89
CA SER A 43 20.56 -6.92 9.23
C SER A 43 20.90 -8.42 9.04
N GLY A 44 19.92 -9.26 8.73
CA GLY A 44 20.05 -10.69 8.42
C GLY A 44 19.89 -11.05 6.93
N GLY A 45 19.87 -10.08 6.02
CA GLY A 45 19.80 -10.34 4.58
C GLY A 45 18.40 -10.63 4.02
N GLN A 46 17.35 -10.55 4.85
CA GLN A 46 15.96 -10.77 4.43
C GLN A 46 15.31 -9.46 4.01
N THR A 47 14.62 -9.47 2.88
CA THR A 47 13.83 -8.34 2.40
C THR A 47 12.64 -8.08 3.33
N ILE A 48 12.76 -7.05 4.17
CA ILE A 48 11.69 -6.40 4.92
C ILE A 48 10.96 -5.36 4.06
N GLY A 49 10.28 -5.79 3.02
CA GLY A 49 9.39 -4.94 2.23
C GLY A 49 8.11 -5.68 1.92
N ALA A 50 7.03 -4.97 1.56
CA ALA A 50 5.91 -5.67 0.96
C ALA A 50 6.39 -6.39 -0.30
N ASN A 51 5.81 -7.56 -0.56
CA ASN A 51 6.12 -8.30 -1.75
C ASN A 51 5.76 -7.42 -2.96
N PRO A 52 6.68 -7.20 -3.93
CA PRO A 52 6.38 -6.51 -5.19
C PRO A 52 5.04 -6.95 -5.80
N GLN A 53 4.71 -8.24 -5.64
CA GLN A 53 3.50 -8.86 -6.11
C GLN A 53 2.23 -8.35 -5.42
N ASP A 54 2.28 -7.96 -4.15
CA ASP A 54 1.12 -7.43 -3.41
C ASP A 54 0.69 -6.09 -3.97
N VAL A 55 1.66 -5.20 -4.18
CA VAL A 55 1.43 -3.87 -4.76
C VAL A 55 0.86 -4.01 -6.16
N ARG A 56 1.44 -4.91 -6.97
CA ARG A 56 0.94 -5.21 -8.31
C ARG A 56 -0.49 -5.75 -8.30
N THR A 57 -0.77 -6.70 -7.41
CA THR A 57 -2.11 -7.29 -7.30
C THR A 57 -3.14 -6.27 -6.83
N TYR A 58 -2.78 -5.43 -5.85
CA TYR A 58 -3.63 -4.35 -5.38
C TYR A 58 -3.91 -3.33 -6.50
N PHE A 59 -2.88 -2.83 -7.17
CA PHE A 59 -3.03 -1.82 -8.21
C PHE A 59 -3.80 -2.34 -9.42
N ASP A 60 -3.55 -3.57 -9.85
CA ASP A 60 -4.31 -4.20 -10.94
C ASP A 60 -5.81 -4.28 -10.63
N ARG A 61 -6.18 -4.63 -9.39
CA ARG A 61 -7.58 -4.63 -8.94
C ARG A 61 -8.16 -3.22 -8.84
N GLU A 62 -7.40 -2.29 -8.27
CA GLU A 62 -7.81 -0.87 -8.16
C GLU A 62 -8.12 -0.28 -9.53
N VAL A 63 -7.27 -0.52 -10.52
CA VAL A 63 -7.48 -0.06 -11.90
C VAL A 63 -8.72 -0.69 -12.51
N LYS A 64 -8.82 -2.03 -12.49
CA LYS A 64 -9.92 -2.77 -13.12
C LYS A 64 -11.28 -2.50 -12.50
N GLU A 65 -11.35 -2.41 -11.18
CA GLU A 65 -12.62 -2.27 -10.47
C GLU A 65 -13.06 -0.81 -10.39
N LEU A 66 -12.13 0.11 -10.10
CA LEU A 66 -12.47 1.48 -9.73
C LEU A 66 -12.10 2.54 -10.78
N MET A 67 -11.05 2.35 -11.60
CA MET A 67 -10.55 3.42 -12.48
C MET A 67 -10.97 3.27 -13.95
N THR A 68 -10.98 2.06 -14.49
CA THR A 68 -11.16 1.79 -15.93
C THR A 68 -12.37 0.90 -16.21
N ASP A 69 -12.83 0.89 -17.45
CA ASP A 69 -13.72 -0.14 -17.98
C ASP A 69 -12.91 -1.32 -18.55
N PRO A 70 -12.97 -2.53 -17.96
CA PRO A 70 -12.11 -3.64 -18.34
C PRO A 70 -12.52 -4.36 -19.65
N TYR A 71 -13.65 -4.04 -20.26
CA TYR A 71 -14.22 -4.85 -21.35
C TYR A 71 -13.84 -4.39 -22.77
N ASN A 72 -13.19 -3.22 -22.93
CA ASN A 72 -12.83 -2.66 -24.23
C ASN A 72 -11.34 -2.87 -24.59
N ASP A 73 -10.99 -2.60 -25.85
CA ASP A 73 -9.60 -2.56 -26.33
C ASP A 73 -8.76 -1.57 -25.50
N LYS A 74 -7.53 -1.97 -25.17
CA LYS A 74 -6.62 -1.17 -24.35
C LYS A 74 -6.31 0.17 -25.03
N ALA A 75 -6.71 1.26 -24.38
CA ALA A 75 -6.46 2.64 -24.78
C ALA A 75 -5.10 3.17 -24.32
N GLY A 76 -4.45 2.51 -23.38
CA GLY A 76 -3.17 2.98 -22.86
C GLY A 76 -2.70 2.18 -21.66
N VAL A 77 -1.75 2.77 -20.93
CA VAL A 77 -1.09 2.15 -19.78
C VAL A 77 -1.16 3.11 -18.59
N LEU A 78 -1.53 2.57 -17.43
CA LEU A 78 -1.36 3.23 -16.14
C LEU A 78 -0.15 2.63 -15.46
N LEU A 79 0.88 3.44 -15.28
CA LEU A 79 2.15 3.04 -14.70
C LEU A 79 2.25 3.59 -13.27
N LEU A 80 2.39 2.70 -12.30
CA LEU A 80 2.58 3.03 -10.90
C LEU A 80 4.05 2.94 -10.54
N ASN A 81 4.66 4.08 -10.25
CA ASN A 81 5.98 4.22 -9.66
C ASN A 81 5.84 4.32 -8.14
N VAL A 82 6.57 3.48 -7.40
CA VAL A 82 6.53 3.46 -5.93
C VAL A 82 7.90 3.78 -5.35
N ASN A 83 7.99 4.87 -4.61
CA ASN A 83 9.19 5.32 -3.92
C ASN A 83 9.03 5.22 -2.39
N THR A 84 9.92 4.49 -1.74
CA THR A 84 9.82 4.26 -0.29
C THR A 84 10.61 5.32 0.47
N ILE A 85 9.91 6.18 1.22
CA ILE A 85 10.53 7.27 1.99
C ILE A 85 11.01 6.77 3.35
N GLU A 86 10.15 6.03 4.07
CA GLU A 86 10.44 5.58 5.43
C GLU A 86 9.81 4.21 5.67
N ASN A 87 10.57 3.28 6.24
CA ASN A 87 10.03 2.05 6.81
C ASN A 87 10.77 1.79 8.12
N LYS A 88 10.08 1.97 9.24
CA LYS A 88 10.64 1.86 10.58
C LYS A 88 9.86 0.85 11.40
N HIS A 89 10.60 0.02 12.13
CA HIS A 89 10.05 -0.88 13.12
C HIS A 89 10.68 -0.60 14.47
N GLN A 90 9.86 -0.23 15.44
CA GLN A 90 10.24 0.08 16.80
C GLN A 90 9.82 -1.08 17.70
N PHE A 91 10.80 -1.90 18.07
CA PHE A 91 10.63 -3.03 18.98
C PHE A 91 11.34 -2.79 20.31
N ILE A 92 12.62 -2.40 20.26
CA ILE A 92 13.49 -2.36 21.45
C ILE A 92 12.95 -1.44 22.54
N GLY A 93 12.51 -0.22 22.22
CA GLY A 93 11.99 0.71 23.22
C GLY A 93 10.76 0.18 23.94
N TYR A 94 9.85 -0.45 23.19
CA TYR A 94 8.65 -1.07 23.75
C TYR A 94 8.99 -2.32 24.55
N MET A 95 9.93 -3.15 24.09
CA MET A 95 10.45 -4.30 24.82
C MET A 95 11.06 -3.89 26.16
N MET A 96 11.87 -2.82 26.20
CA MET A 96 12.44 -2.34 27.46
C MET A 96 11.34 -1.88 28.42
N ALA A 97 10.34 -1.14 27.93
CA ALA A 97 9.18 -0.75 28.73
C ALA A 97 8.41 -1.97 29.27
N SER A 98 8.25 -3.01 28.45
CA SER A 98 7.66 -4.29 28.85
C SER A 98 8.46 -4.94 29.99
N VAL A 99 9.79 -5.03 29.84
CA VAL A 99 10.65 -5.66 30.86
C VAL A 99 10.61 -4.88 32.17
N TYR A 100 10.76 -3.54 32.12
CA TYR A 100 10.74 -2.71 33.33
C TYR A 100 9.39 -2.68 34.04
N THR A 101 8.30 -2.89 33.31
CA THR A 101 6.94 -2.93 33.89
C THR A 101 6.47 -4.35 34.20
N ILE A 102 7.33 -5.38 34.11
CA ILE A 102 6.95 -6.79 34.29
C ILE A 102 5.75 -7.15 33.38
N SER A 103 5.79 -6.67 32.15
CA SER A 103 4.74 -6.77 31.12
C SER A 103 3.40 -6.13 31.49
N LEU A 104 3.29 -5.42 32.62
CA LEU A 104 2.06 -4.77 33.03
C LEU A 104 1.62 -3.72 32.01
N PHE A 105 2.57 -3.01 31.38
CA PHE A 105 2.30 -2.08 30.29
C PHE A 105 1.54 -2.74 29.14
N ASN A 106 1.91 -3.97 28.76
CA ASN A 106 1.29 -4.67 27.64
C ASN A 106 -0.01 -5.35 28.01
N VAL A 107 -0.12 -5.87 29.24
CA VAL A 107 -1.36 -6.43 29.78
C VAL A 107 -2.43 -5.35 29.89
N LEU A 108 -2.05 -4.12 30.21
CA LEU A 108 -2.95 -2.96 30.21
C LEU A 108 -3.25 -2.40 28.80
N GLY A 109 -2.88 -3.15 27.74
CA GLY A 109 -3.18 -2.79 26.35
C GLY A 109 -2.12 -1.95 25.65
N GLY A 110 -0.99 -1.67 26.31
CA GLY A 110 0.15 -1.00 25.69
C GLY A 110 0.79 -1.84 24.58
N PRO A 111 1.26 -1.21 23.49
CA PRO A 111 1.88 -1.96 22.41
C PRO A 111 3.26 -2.49 22.79
N TYR A 112 3.63 -3.67 22.32
CA TYR A 112 4.99 -4.21 22.43
C TYR A 112 5.83 -3.95 21.16
N SER A 113 5.20 -3.54 20.06
CA SER A 113 5.91 -3.11 18.85
C SER A 113 5.09 -2.10 18.04
N VAL A 114 5.78 -1.28 17.25
CA VAL A 114 5.18 -0.35 16.31
C VAL A 114 5.89 -0.41 14.97
N SER A 115 5.13 -0.58 13.89
CA SER A 115 5.64 -0.45 12.51
C SER A 115 5.06 0.81 11.87
N LYS A 116 5.92 1.59 11.21
CA LYS A 116 5.57 2.80 10.48
C LYS A 116 6.16 2.73 9.08
N SER A 117 5.31 2.95 8.08
CA SER A 117 5.73 3.04 6.68
C SER A 117 5.23 4.35 6.07
N SER A 118 6.06 4.96 5.23
CA SER A 118 5.77 6.16 4.46
C SER A 118 6.28 5.96 3.04
N VAL A 119 5.40 6.19 2.07
CA VAL A 119 5.63 5.92 0.66
C VAL A 119 5.12 7.11 -0.15
N GLU A 120 5.86 7.44 -1.21
CA GLU A 120 5.41 8.32 -2.29
C GLU A 120 5.11 7.43 -3.50
N VAL A 121 4.02 7.70 -4.18
CA VAL A 121 3.67 7.04 -5.43
C VAL A 121 3.49 8.07 -6.52
N GLU A 122 3.77 7.67 -7.75
CA GLU A 122 3.53 8.46 -8.95
C GLU A 122 2.75 7.58 -9.93
N ILE A 123 1.55 8.04 -10.31
CA ILE A 123 0.71 7.38 -11.30
C ILE A 123 0.88 8.14 -12.61
N GLU A 124 1.49 7.48 -13.58
CA GLU A 124 1.68 7.98 -14.93
C GLU A 124 0.61 7.40 -15.85
N VAL A 125 0.00 8.27 -16.65
CA VAL A 125 -1.01 7.91 -17.65
C VAL A 125 -0.35 8.01 -19.02
N LEU A 126 -0.22 6.88 -19.71
CA LEU A 126 0.36 6.79 -21.05
C LEU A 126 -0.71 6.38 -22.06
N ASN A 127 -0.65 6.94 -23.27
CA ASN A 127 -1.52 6.52 -24.39
C ASN A 127 -1.01 5.23 -25.07
N LYS A 128 -1.75 4.75 -26.09
CA LYS A 128 -1.36 3.59 -26.92
C LYS A 128 0.05 3.69 -27.53
N ASN A 129 0.55 4.90 -27.72
CA ASN A 129 1.88 5.17 -28.29
C ASN A 129 2.97 5.31 -27.22
N ASN A 130 2.68 4.96 -25.95
CA ASN A 130 3.57 5.14 -24.80
C ASN A 130 4.00 6.60 -24.57
N ARG A 131 3.19 7.57 -25.01
CA ARG A 131 3.40 8.98 -24.70
C ARG A 131 2.74 9.31 -23.35
N LEU A 132 3.50 9.94 -22.46
CA LEU A 132 3.00 10.45 -21.19
C LEU A 132 1.99 11.58 -21.41
N ILE A 133 0.77 11.39 -20.92
CA ILE A 133 -0.35 12.35 -20.95
C ILE A 133 -0.46 13.10 -19.62
N GLY A 134 -0.12 12.43 -18.51
CA GLY A 134 -0.23 13.01 -17.17
C GLY A 134 0.53 12.19 -16.14
N SER A 135 1.00 12.87 -15.10
CA SER A 135 1.65 12.25 -13.94
C SER A 135 1.06 12.83 -12.65
N TYR A 136 0.68 11.95 -11.73
CA TYR A 136 -0.01 12.30 -10.49
C TYR A 136 0.70 11.70 -9.29
N ARG A 137 1.27 12.56 -8.45
CA ARG A 137 2.00 12.15 -7.26
C ARG A 137 1.12 12.11 -6.03
N GLY A 138 1.26 11.07 -5.23
CA GLY A 138 0.53 10.88 -3.98
C GLY A 138 1.45 10.46 -2.85
N ASN A 139 1.15 10.92 -1.64
CA ASN A 139 1.90 10.53 -0.44
C ASN A 139 1.01 9.75 0.53
N GLY A 140 1.55 8.70 1.11
CA GLY A 140 0.81 7.86 2.03
C GLY A 140 1.69 7.38 3.18
N SER A 141 1.10 7.34 4.36
CA SER A 141 1.74 6.76 5.54
C SER A 141 0.78 5.89 6.31
N ALA A 142 1.32 4.90 7.01
CA ALA A 142 0.56 4.03 7.89
C ALA A 142 1.38 3.62 9.10
N LYS A 143 0.69 3.49 10.24
CA LYS A 143 1.28 3.09 11.52
C LYS A 143 0.46 1.96 12.12
N LEU A 144 1.11 0.88 12.53
CA LEU A 144 0.48 -0.29 13.14
C LEU A 144 1.06 -0.54 14.54
N HIS A 145 0.17 -0.56 15.52
CA HIS A 145 0.47 -0.89 16.91
C HIS A 145 0.18 -2.36 17.19
N GLN A 146 1.18 -3.11 17.63
CA GLN A 146 0.98 -4.47 18.12
C GLN A 146 0.92 -4.49 19.63
N GLY A 147 -0.10 -5.14 20.17
CA GLY A 147 -0.27 -5.41 21.59
C GLY A 147 -1.00 -6.75 21.74
N TYR A 148 -1.01 -7.32 22.94
CA TYR A 148 -1.61 -8.64 23.20
C TYR A 148 -3.08 -8.73 22.77
N TYR A 149 -3.83 -7.64 22.94
CA TYR A 149 -5.26 -7.55 22.62
C TYR A 149 -5.56 -6.78 21.33
N SER A 150 -4.52 -6.41 20.56
CA SER A 150 -4.71 -5.65 19.33
C SER A 150 -5.29 -6.53 18.23
N LYS A 151 -6.26 -6.00 17.47
CA LYS A 151 -6.78 -6.64 16.25
C LYS A 151 -5.69 -6.81 15.17
N THR A 152 -4.57 -6.11 15.30
CA THR A 152 -3.44 -6.12 14.36
C THR A 152 -2.23 -6.89 14.91
N ASN A 153 -2.47 -7.92 15.73
CA ASN A 153 -1.44 -8.81 16.26
C ASN A 153 -0.90 -9.79 15.19
N TYR A 154 -0.25 -9.24 14.16
CA TYR A 154 0.43 -9.99 13.10
C TYR A 154 1.82 -10.45 13.54
N ASN A 155 2.41 -11.43 12.86
CA ASN A 155 3.86 -11.67 13.04
C ASN A 155 4.67 -10.44 12.55
N GLN A 156 5.94 -10.33 12.95
CA GLN A 156 6.77 -9.15 12.67
C GLN A 156 6.92 -8.86 11.17
N VAL A 157 7.11 -9.89 10.35
CA VAL A 157 7.29 -9.76 8.90
C VAL A 157 6.01 -9.28 8.23
N ASP A 158 4.87 -9.88 8.59
CA ASP A 158 3.55 -9.50 8.08
C ASP A 158 3.15 -8.10 8.54
N GLN A 159 3.55 -7.66 9.74
CA GLN A 159 3.25 -6.30 10.21
C GLN A 159 3.91 -5.24 9.33
N GLN A 160 5.18 -5.41 9.00
CA GLN A 160 5.90 -4.48 8.13
C GLN A 160 5.31 -4.49 6.72
N ARG A 161 5.04 -5.68 6.17
CA ARG A 161 4.32 -5.87 4.90
C ARG A 161 2.96 -5.16 4.86
N ILE A 162 2.12 -5.34 5.89
CA ILE A 162 0.79 -4.73 5.97
C ILE A 162 0.87 -3.22 6.17
N SER A 163 1.79 -2.74 7.01
CA SER A 163 1.98 -1.29 7.19
C SER A 163 2.43 -0.63 5.89
N TYR A 164 3.32 -1.27 5.14
CA TYR A 164 3.74 -0.80 3.83
C TYR A 164 2.59 -0.79 2.83
N LEU A 165 1.86 -1.91 2.70
CA LEU A 165 0.71 -1.98 1.79
C LEU A 165 -0.31 -0.88 2.11
N LYS A 166 -0.64 -0.67 3.38
CA LYS A 166 -1.54 0.42 3.80
C LYS A 166 -1.00 1.81 3.42
N ALA A 167 0.30 2.04 3.56
CA ALA A 167 0.91 3.30 3.14
C ALA A 167 0.78 3.50 1.63
N VAL A 168 1.01 2.45 0.82
CA VAL A 168 0.80 2.48 -0.64
C VAL A 168 -0.65 2.78 -0.98
N LYS A 169 -1.62 2.08 -0.35
CA LYS A 169 -3.06 2.32 -0.58
C LYS A 169 -3.43 3.79 -0.32
N ASN A 170 -2.98 4.33 0.81
CA ASN A 170 -3.20 5.74 1.14
C ASN A 170 -2.56 6.68 0.10
N ALA A 171 -1.35 6.38 -0.35
CA ALA A 171 -0.64 7.18 -1.35
C ALA A 171 -1.35 7.14 -2.72
N VAL A 172 -1.85 5.97 -3.14
CA VAL A 172 -2.63 5.79 -4.36
C VAL A 172 -3.94 6.56 -4.27
N GLN A 173 -4.66 6.53 -3.14
CA GLN A 173 -5.87 7.34 -2.99
C GLN A 173 -5.57 8.85 -3.05
N ASP A 174 -4.45 9.31 -2.47
CA ASP A 174 -4.02 10.70 -2.59
C ASP A 174 -3.71 11.08 -4.06
N ALA A 175 -2.98 10.23 -4.79
CA ALA A 175 -2.71 10.42 -6.22
C ALA A 175 -4.01 10.44 -7.05
N LYS A 176 -4.94 9.50 -6.80
CA LYS A 176 -6.25 9.45 -7.44
C LYS A 176 -7.05 10.73 -7.23
N SER A 177 -7.01 11.31 -6.03
CA SER A 177 -7.72 12.55 -5.72
C SER A 177 -7.28 13.73 -6.60
N LYS A 178 -6.04 13.72 -7.07
CA LYS A 178 -5.45 14.72 -7.98
C LYS A 178 -5.68 14.37 -9.45
N LEU A 179 -5.87 13.10 -9.76
CA LEU A 179 -6.19 12.61 -11.11
C LEU A 179 -7.66 12.86 -11.46
N ILE A 180 -8.60 12.68 -10.52
CA ILE A 180 -10.05 12.80 -10.75
C ILE A 180 -10.46 14.11 -11.47
N PRO A 181 -9.97 15.30 -11.06
CA PRO A 181 -10.31 16.56 -11.74
C PRO A 181 -9.86 16.63 -13.20
N ASP A 182 -8.86 15.84 -13.59
CA ASP A 182 -8.28 15.84 -14.93
C ASP A 182 -8.89 14.77 -15.85
N LEU A 183 -9.87 13.98 -15.38
CA LEU A 183 -10.41 12.82 -16.10
C LEU A 183 -10.89 13.17 -17.51
N ASP A 184 -11.63 14.27 -17.68
CA ASP A 184 -12.16 14.67 -18.99
C ASP A 184 -11.04 14.96 -20.00
N ARG A 185 -9.96 15.61 -19.55
CA ARG A 185 -8.76 15.84 -20.36
C ARG A 185 -8.12 14.52 -20.74
N LEU A 186 -7.89 13.63 -19.76
CA LEU A 186 -7.27 12.33 -19.97
C LEU A 186 -8.03 11.49 -20.99
N ILE A 187 -9.37 11.44 -20.88
CA ILE A 187 -10.22 10.70 -21.81
C ILE A 187 -10.05 11.24 -23.24
N SER A 188 -10.11 12.57 -23.43
CA SER A 188 -9.94 13.17 -24.76
C SER A 188 -8.56 12.92 -25.37
N GLU A 189 -7.50 12.84 -24.56
CA GLU A 189 -6.14 12.56 -25.03
C GLU A 189 -5.87 11.07 -25.28
N LEU A 190 -6.64 10.17 -24.65
CA LEU A 190 -6.55 8.72 -24.87
C LEU A 190 -7.29 8.26 -26.13
N ASP A 191 -8.29 9.02 -26.59
CA ASP A 191 -9.02 8.76 -27.82
C ASP A 191 -8.28 9.23 -29.09
N ASN A 192 -7.23 10.05 -28.93
CA ASN A 192 -6.37 10.57 -30.01
C ASN A 192 -5.11 9.72 -30.25
#